data_AF-A0A7Y6X6N8-F1
#
_entry.id   AF-A0A7Y6X6N8-F1
#
_cell.length_a   1.000
_cell.length_b   1.000
_cell.length_c   1.000
_cell.angle_alpha   90.00
_cell.angle_beta   90.00
_cell.angle_gamma   90.00
#
_symmetry.space_group_name_H-M   'P 1'
#
loop_
_entity.id
_entity.type
_entity.pdbx_description
1 polymer ?
#
loop_
_entity_poly.entity_id
_entity_poly.type
_entity_poly.pdbx_seq_one_letter_code
_entity_poly.pdbx_strand_id
1 'polypeptide(L)'
;MNTPKSPWRRLKAELARENLIPSSVRDEFTALKQESFDFLMNIIERRDGTSRQLRNALLMASKMRGWGRARFTLTLPGLCEHEDIKVRTTALRILVLWLKQARASPAERIEGYDERSFDEPINKALALGVDEGTAYLARKYLDPPAE
;
A
#
# COMPACT_ATOMS: atom_id res chain seq x y z
N MET A 1 34.51 -16.95 -5.36
CA MET A 1 34.23 -15.58 -4.87
C MET A 1 32.75 -15.31 -4.98
N ASN A 2 32.03 -15.23 -3.86
CA ASN A 2 30.61 -14.89 -3.85
C ASN A 2 30.47 -13.38 -4.03
N THR A 3 29.91 -12.92 -5.14
CA THR A 3 29.52 -11.53 -5.33
C THR A 3 28.65 -11.11 -4.14
N PRO A 4 28.91 -9.99 -3.44
CA PRO A 4 28.00 -9.53 -2.41
C PRO A 4 26.63 -9.33 -3.07
N LYS A 5 25.68 -10.21 -2.74
CA LYS A 5 24.29 -10.05 -3.19
C LYS A 5 23.82 -8.76 -2.54
N SER A 6 23.63 -7.71 -3.35
CA SER A 6 23.02 -6.46 -2.92
C SER A 6 21.88 -6.78 -1.94
N PRO A 7 21.86 -6.19 -0.73
CA PRO A 7 20.90 -6.54 0.31
C PRO A 7 19.46 -6.48 -0.22
N TRP A 8 19.22 -5.60 -1.19
CA TRP A 8 17.97 -5.44 -1.93
C TRP A 8 17.50 -6.69 -2.67
N ARG A 9 18.38 -7.51 -3.24
CA ARG A 9 17.97 -8.75 -3.92
C ARG A 9 17.40 -9.76 -2.92
N ARG A 10 18.05 -9.90 -1.77
CA ARG A 10 17.55 -10.75 -0.68
C ARG A 10 16.24 -10.18 -0.13
N LEU A 11 16.20 -8.89 0.20
CA LEU A 11 15.00 -8.22 0.71
C LEU A 11 13.82 -8.29 -0.28
N LYS A 12 14.06 -8.22 -1.59
CA LYS A 12 13.01 -8.45 -2.62
C LYS A 12 12.46 -9.87 -2.55
N ALA A 13 13.33 -10.86 -2.36
CA ALA A 13 12.91 -12.26 -2.23
C ALA A 13 12.10 -12.49 -0.95
N GLU A 14 12.45 -11.81 0.14
CA GLU A 14 11.71 -11.83 1.40
C GLU A 14 10.26 -11.35 1.26
N LEU A 15 10.00 -10.40 0.38
CA LEU A 15 8.63 -9.94 0.05
C LEU A 15 7.79 -11.04 -0.64
N ALA A 16 8.40 -12.10 -1.19
CA ALA A 16 7.68 -13.21 -1.82
C ALA A 16 7.19 -14.28 -0.82
N ARG A 17 7.38 -14.07 0.50
CA ARG A 17 6.90 -14.99 1.53
C ARG A 17 5.37 -15.02 1.60
N GLU A 18 4.84 -16.23 1.70
CA GLU A 18 3.40 -16.48 1.82
C GLU A 18 2.85 -16.10 3.19
N ASN A 19 3.63 -16.43 4.23
CA ASN A 19 3.36 -16.06 5.61
C ASN A 19 3.79 -14.61 5.89
N LEU A 20 3.42 -14.11 7.08
CA LEU A 20 3.86 -12.81 7.57
C LEU A 20 5.39 -12.67 7.46
N ILE A 21 5.84 -11.49 7.00
CA ILE A 21 7.26 -11.16 6.99
C ILE A 21 7.79 -11.23 8.44
N PRO A 22 8.86 -12.01 8.70
CA PRO A 22 9.46 -12.12 10.03
C PRO A 22 9.78 -10.76 10.63
N SER A 23 9.70 -10.62 11.97
CA SER A 23 10.07 -9.37 12.65
C SER A 23 11.48 -8.94 12.28
N SER A 24 12.46 -9.86 12.29
CA SER A 24 13.84 -9.57 11.90
C SER A 24 13.94 -8.88 10.53
N VAL A 25 13.23 -9.39 9.52
CA VAL A 25 13.23 -8.79 8.18
C VAL A 25 12.53 -7.43 8.16
N ARG A 26 11.45 -7.27 8.94
CA ARG A 26 10.78 -5.96 9.08
C ARG A 26 11.69 -4.93 9.75
N ASP A 27 12.45 -5.35 10.75
CA ASP A 27 13.42 -4.51 11.47
C ASP A 27 14.55 -4.10 10.53
N GLU A 28 15.03 -5.01 9.68
CA GLU A 28 16.00 -4.69 8.62
C GLU A 28 15.48 -3.63 7.64
N PHE A 29 14.25 -3.77 7.13
CA PHE A 29 13.64 -2.73 6.30
C PHE A 29 13.53 -1.39 7.04
N THR A 30 13.17 -1.42 8.33
CA THR A 30 12.99 -0.19 9.12
C THR A 30 14.32 0.51 9.41
N ALA A 31 15.39 -0.26 9.67
CA ALA A 31 16.73 0.26 9.92
C ALA A 31 17.30 1.04 8.72
N LEU A 32 16.90 0.67 7.50
CA LEU A 32 17.31 1.30 6.25
C LEU A 32 16.50 2.56 5.88
N LYS A 33 15.49 2.95 6.69
CA LYS A 33 14.79 4.25 6.60
C LYS A 33 14.33 4.60 5.17
N GLN A 34 14.74 5.77 4.65
CA GLN A 34 14.39 6.28 3.33
C GLN A 34 14.78 5.32 2.20
N GLU A 35 15.96 4.70 2.25
CA GLU A 35 16.44 3.82 1.19
C GLU A 35 15.52 2.60 1.01
N SER A 36 15.05 2.04 2.13
CA SER A 36 14.08 0.96 2.13
C SER A 36 12.72 1.40 1.62
N PHE A 37 12.26 2.59 2.01
CA PHE A 37 11.03 3.16 1.47
C PHE A 37 11.11 3.34 -0.05
N ASP A 38 12.19 3.93 -0.57
CA ASP A 38 12.38 4.15 -2.00
C ASP A 38 12.48 2.83 -2.76
N PHE A 39 13.14 1.83 -2.18
CA PHE A 39 13.18 0.48 -2.74
C PHE A 39 11.78 -0.15 -2.85
N LEU A 40 10.96 -0.06 -1.80
CA LEU A 40 9.58 -0.57 -1.79
C LEU A 40 8.72 0.18 -2.80
N MET A 41 8.83 1.51 -2.86
CA MET A 41 8.10 2.33 -3.82
C MET A 41 8.47 1.99 -5.27
N ASN A 42 9.75 1.76 -5.56
CA ASN A 42 10.17 1.36 -6.90
C ASN A 42 9.54 0.03 -7.34
N ILE A 43 9.38 -0.92 -6.42
CA ILE A 43 8.66 -2.19 -6.70
C ILE A 43 7.18 -1.90 -7.00
N ILE A 44 6.52 -1.07 -6.17
CA ILE A 44 5.09 -0.77 -6.29
C ILE A 44 4.79 0.00 -7.59
N GLU A 45 5.52 1.09 -7.85
CA GLU A 45 5.30 1.97 -9.00
C GLU A 45 5.56 1.27 -10.32
N ARG A 46 6.63 0.47 -10.40
CA ARG A 46 6.98 -0.28 -11.61
C ARG A 46 6.21 -1.59 -11.75
N ARG A 47 5.41 -1.96 -10.74
CA ARG A 47 4.78 -3.28 -10.61
C ARG A 47 5.80 -4.42 -10.78
N ASP A 48 7.04 -4.17 -10.32
CA ASP A 48 8.20 -5.05 -10.53
C ASP A 48 8.24 -6.15 -9.45
N GLY A 49 7.34 -7.12 -9.57
CA GLY A 49 7.31 -8.29 -8.72
C GLY A 49 6.07 -9.16 -8.92
N THR A 50 6.07 -10.32 -8.29
CA THR A 50 4.87 -11.15 -8.16
C THR A 50 3.78 -10.41 -7.37
N SER A 51 2.50 -10.78 -7.55
CA SER A 51 1.38 -10.23 -6.76
C SER A 51 1.66 -10.25 -5.27
N ARG A 52 2.32 -11.31 -4.79
CA ARG A 52 2.69 -11.45 -3.38
C ARG A 52 3.74 -10.44 -2.94
N GLN A 53 4.78 -10.22 -3.76
CA GLN A 53 5.79 -9.18 -3.51
C GLN A 53 5.16 -7.80 -3.50
N LEU A 54 4.27 -7.50 -4.45
CA LEU A 54 3.55 -6.22 -4.50
C LEU A 54 2.67 -6.02 -3.26
N ARG A 55 1.88 -7.03 -2.88
CA ARG A 55 1.04 -6.99 -1.68
C ARG A 55 1.88 -6.70 -0.42
N ASN A 56 2.97 -7.43 -0.27
CA ASN A 56 3.85 -7.30 0.89
C ASN A 56 4.63 -5.98 0.88
N ALA A 57 5.03 -5.48 -0.29
CA ALA A 57 5.63 -4.16 -0.45
C ALA A 57 4.66 -3.05 -0.04
N LEU A 58 3.39 -3.11 -0.46
CA LEU A 58 2.34 -2.17 -0.04
C LEU A 58 2.17 -2.14 1.48
N LEU A 59 2.11 -3.32 2.11
CA LEU A 59 1.98 -3.43 3.57
C LEU A 59 3.18 -2.83 4.29
N MET A 60 4.40 -3.09 3.82
CA MET A 60 5.62 -2.53 4.40
C MET A 60 5.69 -1.01 4.21
N ALA A 61 5.47 -0.52 2.98
CA ALA A 61 5.51 0.90 2.65
C ALA A 61 4.45 1.70 3.44
N SER A 62 3.25 1.14 3.68
CA SER A 62 2.20 1.80 4.48
C SER A 62 2.62 2.10 5.92
N LYS A 63 3.46 1.24 6.52
CA LYS A 63 4.04 1.41 7.86
C LYS A 63 5.20 2.40 7.86
N MET A 64 5.86 2.55 6.72
CA MET A 64 6.99 3.44 6.50
C MET A 64 6.61 4.76 5.83
N ARG A 65 5.31 5.05 5.67
CA ARG A 65 4.81 6.20 4.89
C ARG A 65 5.32 7.56 5.37
N GLY A 66 5.83 7.68 6.60
CA GLY A 66 6.45 8.91 7.10
C GLY A 66 7.63 9.41 6.24
N TRP A 67 8.26 8.52 5.47
CA TRP A 67 9.37 8.83 4.56
C TRP A 67 8.93 9.33 3.17
N GLY A 68 7.63 9.25 2.84
CA GLY A 68 7.16 9.63 1.51
C GLY A 68 5.66 9.52 1.35
N ARG A 69 4.92 10.15 2.27
CA ARG A 69 3.47 10.01 2.40
C ARG A 69 2.72 10.34 1.12
N ALA A 70 3.02 11.49 0.52
CA ALA A 70 2.38 11.91 -0.73
C ALA A 70 2.67 10.89 -1.85
N ARG A 71 3.94 10.52 -2.06
CA ARG A 71 4.34 9.52 -3.06
C ARG A 71 3.59 8.19 -2.88
N PHE A 72 3.56 7.68 -1.65
CA PHE A 72 2.85 6.43 -1.35
C PHE A 72 1.35 6.53 -1.61
N THR A 73 0.68 7.53 -1.02
CA THR A 73 -0.77 7.68 -1.14
C THR A 73 -1.21 7.89 -2.59
N LEU A 74 -0.50 8.72 -3.35
CA LEU A 74 -0.83 8.99 -4.75
C LEU A 74 -0.58 7.78 -5.67
N THR A 75 0.22 6.81 -5.23
CA THR A 75 0.43 5.55 -5.96
C THR A 75 -0.70 4.53 -5.72
N LEU A 76 -1.33 4.53 -4.54
CA LEU A 76 -2.35 3.53 -4.16
C LEU A 76 -3.52 3.38 -5.13
N PRO A 77 -4.12 4.47 -5.69
CA PRO A 77 -5.24 4.35 -6.63
C PRO A 77 -4.95 3.44 -7.82
N GLY A 78 -3.75 3.53 -8.41
CA GLY A 78 -3.37 2.71 -9.55
C GLY A 78 -3.29 1.21 -9.23
N LEU A 79 -3.10 0.85 -7.97
CA LEU A 79 -3.06 -0.54 -7.50
C LEU A 79 -4.44 -1.04 -7.06
N CYS A 80 -5.42 -0.15 -6.88
CA CYS A 80 -6.82 -0.51 -6.62
C CYS A 80 -7.50 -1.11 -7.86
N GLU A 81 -6.86 -1.03 -9.03
CA GLU A 81 -7.33 -1.67 -10.28
C GLU A 81 -6.42 -2.85 -10.70
N HIS A 82 -5.52 -3.28 -9.82
CA HIS A 82 -4.61 -4.40 -10.12
C HIS A 82 -5.40 -5.69 -10.38
N GLU A 83 -4.96 -6.55 -11.30
CA GLU A 83 -5.66 -7.80 -11.67
C GLU A 83 -5.79 -8.78 -10.50
N ASP A 84 -4.72 -8.95 -9.73
CA ASP A 84 -4.70 -9.80 -8.54
C ASP A 84 -5.57 -9.23 -7.42
N ILE A 85 -6.57 -10.02 -7.00
CA ILE A 85 -7.52 -9.65 -5.95
C ILE A 85 -6.86 -9.31 -4.62
N LYS A 86 -5.76 -9.98 -4.23
CA LYS A 86 -5.08 -9.73 -2.95
C LYS A 86 -4.32 -8.41 -2.97
N VAL A 87 -3.69 -8.07 -4.09
CA VAL A 87 -3.04 -6.76 -4.28
C VAL A 87 -4.09 -5.66 -4.25
N ARG A 88 -5.13 -5.79 -5.07
CA ARG A 88 -6.23 -4.83 -5.18
C ARG A 88 -6.92 -4.55 -3.84
N THR A 89 -7.28 -5.61 -3.13
CA THR A 89 -7.87 -5.56 -1.80
C THR A 89 -6.95 -4.85 -0.81
N THR A 90 -5.65 -5.16 -0.82
CA THR A 90 -4.67 -4.55 0.09
C THR A 90 -4.53 -3.06 -0.19
N ALA A 91 -4.40 -2.67 -1.45
CA ALA A 91 -4.30 -1.28 -1.87
C ALA A 91 -5.55 -0.49 -1.46
N LEU A 92 -6.74 -1.02 -1.76
CA LEU A 92 -8.01 -0.38 -1.41
C LEU A 92 -8.16 -0.21 0.11
N ARG A 93 -7.84 -1.25 0.88
CA ARG A 93 -7.91 -1.19 2.35
C ARG A 93 -7.00 -0.10 2.91
N ILE A 94 -5.75 -0.02 2.42
CA ILE A 94 -4.80 1.01 2.87
C ILE A 94 -5.31 2.40 2.49
N LEU A 95 -5.80 2.58 1.25
CA LEU A 95 -6.33 3.86 0.76
C LEU A 95 -7.50 4.34 1.64
N VAL A 96 -8.50 3.49 1.88
CA VAL A 96 -9.67 3.86 2.69
C VAL A 96 -9.28 4.16 4.14
N LEU A 97 -8.35 3.40 4.73
CA LEU A 97 -7.86 3.68 6.08
C LEU A 97 -7.12 5.02 6.16
N TRP A 98 -6.33 5.35 5.14
CA TRP A 98 -5.69 6.68 5.06
C TRP A 98 -6.73 7.78 4.90
N LEU A 99 -7.72 7.64 4.03
CA LEU A 99 -8.77 8.64 3.84
C LEU A 99 -9.56 8.92 5.13
N LYS A 100 -9.88 7.87 5.89
CA LYS A 100 -10.50 8.02 7.22
C LYS A 100 -9.59 8.78 8.19
N GLN A 101 -8.27 8.54 8.15
CA GLN A 101 -7.30 9.28 8.97
C GLN A 101 -7.19 10.74 8.53
N ALA A 102 -7.17 11.03 7.22
CA ALA A 102 -7.11 12.38 6.66
C ALA A 102 -8.38 13.21 6.93
N ARG A 103 -9.55 12.55 7.01
CA ARG A 103 -10.80 13.17 7.50
C ARG A 103 -10.66 13.60 8.97
N ALA A 104 -10.14 12.71 9.82
CA ALA A 104 -9.98 12.96 11.26
C ALA A 104 -8.83 13.91 11.61
N SER A 105 -7.79 13.99 10.78
CA SER A 105 -6.57 14.75 11.06
C SER A 105 -6.10 15.55 9.83
N PRO A 106 -6.12 16.90 9.89
CA PRO A 106 -5.61 17.74 8.82
C PRO A 106 -4.14 17.47 8.46
N ALA A 107 -3.33 17.01 9.43
CA ALA A 107 -1.92 16.71 9.23
C ALA A 107 -1.67 15.53 8.28
N GLU A 108 -2.69 14.70 8.01
CA GLU A 108 -2.62 13.55 7.10
C GLU A 108 -3.10 13.88 5.68
N ARG A 109 -3.59 15.11 5.44
CA ARG A 109 -4.05 15.56 4.12
C ARG A 109 -2.88 15.83 3.18
N ILE A 110 -3.14 15.66 1.89
CA ILE A 110 -2.19 15.99 0.82
C ILE A 110 -2.75 17.22 0.11
N GLU A 111 -1.91 18.23 -0.08
CA GLU A 111 -2.29 19.46 -0.78
C GLU A 111 -2.81 19.14 -2.19
N GLY A 112 -3.92 19.76 -2.57
CA GLY A 112 -4.58 19.51 -3.86
C GLY A 112 -5.48 18.27 -3.91
N TYR A 113 -5.59 17.51 -2.81
CA TYR A 113 -6.48 16.35 -2.71
C TYR A 113 -7.47 16.51 -1.56
N ASP A 114 -8.73 16.25 -1.84
CA ASP A 114 -9.82 16.22 -0.86
C ASP A 114 -10.28 14.78 -0.59
N GLU A 115 -11.33 14.65 0.21
CA GLU A 115 -11.90 13.35 0.57
C GLU A 115 -12.54 12.61 -0.62
N ARG A 116 -12.99 13.29 -1.68
CA ARG A 116 -13.65 12.63 -2.81
C ARG A 116 -12.72 12.36 -3.98
N SER A 117 -11.50 12.88 -3.91
CA SER A 117 -10.46 12.76 -4.94
C SER A 117 -10.11 11.32 -5.34
N PHE A 118 -10.53 10.33 -4.54
CA PHE A 118 -10.26 8.92 -4.79
C PHE A 118 -11.52 8.05 -4.87
N ASP A 119 -12.71 8.63 -4.96
CA ASP A 119 -13.98 7.89 -5.03
C ASP A 119 -14.07 7.02 -6.30
N GLU A 120 -13.59 7.53 -7.44
CA GLU A 120 -13.58 6.77 -8.70
C GLU A 120 -12.70 5.49 -8.59
N PRO A 121 -11.42 5.56 -8.19
CA PRO A 121 -10.60 4.37 -7.94
C PRO A 121 -11.23 3.37 -6.95
N ILE A 122 -11.90 3.87 -5.90
CA ILE A 122 -12.60 3.02 -4.92
C ILE A 122 -13.74 2.26 -5.59
N ASN A 123 -14.60 2.95 -6.35
CA ASN A 123 -15.72 2.34 -7.06
C ASN A 123 -15.26 1.32 -8.09
N LYS A 124 -14.20 1.61 -8.85
CA LYS A 124 -13.61 0.65 -9.80
C LYS A 124 -13.09 -0.60 -9.10
N ALA A 125 -12.39 -0.45 -7.98
CA ALA A 125 -11.91 -1.59 -7.20
C ALA A 125 -13.05 -2.47 -6.69
N LEU A 126 -14.16 -1.87 -6.24
CA LEU A 126 -15.36 -2.58 -5.84
C LEU A 126 -15.99 -3.35 -7.01
N ALA A 127 -16.08 -2.73 -8.18
CA ALA A 127 -16.62 -3.37 -9.39
C ALA A 127 -15.77 -4.56 -9.87
N LEU A 128 -14.44 -4.46 -9.74
CA LEU A 128 -13.50 -5.56 -10.02
C LEU A 128 -13.50 -6.67 -8.95
N GLY A 129 -14.16 -6.45 -7.81
CA GLY A 129 -14.26 -7.38 -6.69
C GLY A 129 -13.07 -7.31 -5.73
N VAL A 130 -13.33 -7.29 -4.43
CA VAL A 130 -12.35 -7.33 -3.33
C VAL A 130 -12.88 -8.24 -2.22
N ASP A 131 -12.09 -8.51 -1.19
CA ASP A 131 -12.61 -9.24 -0.02
C ASP A 131 -13.79 -8.50 0.64
N GLU A 132 -14.69 -9.25 1.27
CA GLU A 132 -15.93 -8.71 1.84
C GLU A 132 -15.70 -7.64 2.91
N GLY A 133 -14.70 -7.82 3.77
CA GLY A 133 -14.40 -6.88 4.85
C GLY A 133 -13.88 -5.55 4.31
N THR A 134 -13.11 -5.59 3.25
CA THR A 134 -12.59 -4.42 2.53
C THR A 134 -13.69 -3.77 1.70
N ALA A 135 -14.56 -4.55 1.06
CA ALA A 135 -15.73 -4.03 0.35
C ALA A 135 -16.66 -3.27 1.31
N TYR A 136 -16.96 -3.86 2.48
CA TYR A 136 -17.75 -3.23 3.52
C TYR A 136 -17.13 -1.92 4.00
N LEU A 137 -15.82 -1.92 4.28
CA LEU A 137 -15.09 -0.73 4.71
C LEU A 137 -15.14 0.39 3.65
N ALA A 138 -14.95 0.05 2.38
CA ALA A 138 -14.98 1.00 1.27
C ALA A 138 -16.39 1.57 1.03
N ARG A 139 -17.44 0.74 1.10
CA ARG A 139 -18.83 1.22 0.97
C ARG A 139 -19.21 2.17 2.11
N LYS A 140 -18.85 1.83 3.35
CA LYS A 140 -19.05 2.72 4.52
C LYS A 140 -18.30 4.04 4.39
N TYR A 141 -17.19 4.07 3.66
CA TYR A 141 -16.44 5.29 3.40
C TYR A 141 -17.15 6.21 2.40
N LEU A 142 -17.65 5.63 1.30
CA LEU A 142 -18.35 6.33 0.21
C LEU A 142 -19.71 6.86 0.67
N ASP A 143 -20.42 6.06 1.47
CA ASP A 143 -21.75 6.38 2.01
C ASP A 143 -21.72 6.26 3.54
N PRO A 144 -21.20 7.27 4.25
CA PRO A 144 -21.17 7.25 5.69
C PRO A 144 -22.61 7.32 6.23
N PRO A 145 -22.99 6.49 7.22
CA PRO A 145 -24.30 6.61 7.84
C PRO A 145 -24.47 8.03 8.41
N ALA A 146 -25.67 8.60 8.26
CA ALA A 146 -26.02 9.87 8.88
C ALA A 146 -25.78 9.78 10.40
N GLU A 147 -25.04 10.75 10.94
CA GLU A 147 -24.79 10.90 12.38
C GLU A 147 -26.04 11.39 13.13
#